data_AF-E0M318-F1
#
_entry.id   AF-E0M318-F1
#
_cell.length_a   1.000
_cell.length_b   1.000
_cell.length_c   1.000
_cell.angle_alpha   90.00
_cell.angle_beta   90.00
_cell.angle_gamma   90.00
#
_symmetry.space_group_name_H-M   'P 1'
#
loop_
_entity.id
_entity.type
_entity.pdbx_description
1 polymer ?
#
loop_
_entity_poly.entity_id
_entity_poly.type
_entity_poly.pdbx_seq_one_letter_code
_entity_poly.pdbx_strand_id
1 'polypeptide(L)'
;MNKKQIEEMLLKEGFTPKEVSVIRQHADKNGYPYPWLLSQLKKRFIAAMILIAILLAGLIYTIRSGTQENLVSYLITLLAGFTILYIFIPLKPAYKAFKFSRKHSHIL
;
A
#
# COMPACT_ATOMS: atom_id res chain seq x y z
N MET A 1 -18.42 -16.40 -6.35
CA MET A 1 -18.14 -15.28 -7.29
C MET A 1 -17.21 -15.79 -8.39
N ASN A 2 -17.47 -15.46 -9.67
CA ASN A 2 -16.67 -16.00 -10.78
C ASN A 2 -15.35 -15.20 -10.95
N LYS A 3 -14.25 -15.85 -11.36
CA LYS A 3 -12.91 -15.21 -11.48
C LYS A 3 -12.95 -13.96 -12.38
N LYS A 4 -13.62 -14.05 -13.53
CA LYS A 4 -13.80 -12.92 -14.46
C LYS A 4 -14.53 -11.72 -13.84
N GLN A 5 -15.53 -11.96 -12.99
CA GLN A 5 -16.27 -10.88 -12.33
C GLN A 5 -15.39 -10.14 -11.32
N ILE A 6 -14.49 -10.85 -10.62
CA ILE A 6 -13.52 -10.25 -9.71
C ILE A 6 -12.52 -9.38 -10.50
N GLU A 7 -12.02 -9.88 -11.63
CA GLU A 7 -11.09 -9.12 -12.50
C GLU A 7 -11.74 -7.83 -13.03
N GLU A 8 -12.99 -7.88 -13.49
CA GLU A 8 -13.73 -6.69 -13.94
C GLU A 8 -13.97 -5.68 -12.82
N MET A 9 -14.29 -6.15 -11.61
CA MET A 9 -14.43 -5.28 -10.43
C MET A 9 -13.10 -4.61 -10.07
N LEU A 10 -11.98 -5.34 -10.13
CA LEU A 10 -10.65 -4.78 -9.89
C LEU A 10 -10.32 -3.68 -10.92
N LEU A 11 -10.57 -3.94 -12.20
CA LEU A 11 -10.36 -2.94 -13.26
C LEU A 11 -11.23 -1.69 -13.07
N LYS A 12 -12.52 -1.87 -12.73
CA LYS A 12 -13.46 -0.76 -12.45
C LYS A 12 -13.03 0.10 -11.27
N GLU A 13 -12.40 -0.49 -10.27
CA GLU A 13 -11.92 0.22 -9.08
C GLU A 13 -10.51 0.82 -9.28
N GLY A 14 -9.98 0.76 -10.51
CA GLY A 14 -8.79 1.47 -10.94
C GLY A 14 -7.50 0.65 -10.88
N PHE A 15 -7.58 -0.67 -10.66
CA PHE A 15 -6.43 -1.54 -10.89
C PHE A 15 -6.08 -1.54 -12.37
N THR A 16 -4.79 -1.52 -12.67
CA THR A 16 -4.31 -1.63 -14.05
C THR A 16 -4.36 -3.08 -14.52
N PRO A 17 -4.49 -3.34 -15.84
CA PRO A 17 -4.49 -4.69 -16.39
C PRO A 17 -3.25 -5.51 -15.99
N LYS A 18 -2.09 -4.85 -15.84
CA LYS A 18 -0.86 -5.45 -15.34
C LYS A 18 -0.99 -5.93 -13.89
N GLU A 19 -1.57 -5.12 -13.01
CA GLU A 19 -1.80 -5.48 -11.61
C GLU A 19 -2.78 -6.67 -11.49
N VAL A 20 -3.85 -6.67 -12.29
CA VAL A 20 -4.81 -7.78 -12.34
C VAL A 20 -4.16 -9.07 -12.87
N SER A 21 -3.34 -8.96 -13.91
CA SER A 21 -2.58 -10.10 -14.45
C SER A 21 -1.63 -10.72 -13.43
N VAL A 22 -0.94 -9.90 -12.63
CA VAL A 22 -0.07 -10.39 -11.54
C VAL A 22 -0.88 -11.11 -10.45
N ILE A 23 -2.03 -10.56 -10.06
CA ILE A 23 -2.92 -11.20 -9.07
C ILE A 23 -3.43 -12.54 -9.61
N ARG A 24 -3.84 -12.59 -10.89
CA ARG A 24 -4.28 -13.82 -11.55
C ARG A 24 -3.16 -14.86 -11.61
N GLN A 25 -1.96 -14.45 -12.01
CA GLN A 25 -0.81 -15.35 -12.09
C GLN A 25 -0.46 -15.93 -10.72
N HIS A 26 -0.52 -15.13 -9.65
CA HIS A 26 -0.32 -15.62 -8.29
C HIS A 26 -1.46 -16.52 -7.79
N ALA A 27 -2.71 -16.20 -8.12
CA ALA A 27 -3.88 -17.01 -7.76
C ALA A 27 -3.83 -18.39 -8.45
N ASP A 28 -3.49 -18.42 -9.74
CA ASP A 28 -3.40 -19.67 -10.50
C ASP A 28 -2.14 -20.47 -10.14
N LYS A 29 -1.00 -19.82 -9.86
CA LYS A 29 0.26 -20.50 -9.50
C LYS A 29 0.24 -21.10 -8.09
N ASN A 30 -0.40 -20.44 -7.13
CA ASN A 30 -0.39 -20.86 -5.73
C ASN A 30 -1.74 -21.45 -5.26
N GLY A 31 -2.75 -21.52 -6.14
CA GLY A 31 -4.09 -21.99 -5.80
C GLY A 31 -4.86 -21.11 -4.80
N TYR A 32 -4.37 -19.89 -4.52
CA TYR A 32 -5.00 -19.01 -3.54
C TYR A 32 -6.18 -18.24 -4.13
N PRO A 33 -7.26 -18.04 -3.36
CA PRO A 33 -8.37 -17.20 -3.78
C PRO A 33 -7.95 -15.73 -3.84
N TYR A 34 -8.46 -14.99 -4.84
CA TYR A 34 -8.22 -13.55 -5.05
C TYR A 34 -8.40 -12.70 -3.77
N PRO A 35 -9.45 -12.91 -2.94
CA PRO A 35 -9.60 -12.29 -1.63
C PRO A 35 -8.36 -12.36 -0.72
N TRP A 36 -7.69 -13.50 -0.70
CA TRP A 36 -6.54 -13.74 0.16
C TRP A 36 -5.32 -12.91 -0.28
N LEU A 37 -5.07 -12.85 -1.58
CA LEU A 37 -4.04 -12.00 -2.19
C LEU A 37 -4.28 -10.51 -1.92
N LEU A 38 -5.54 -10.06 -2.05
CA LEU A 38 -5.94 -8.69 -1.74
C LEU A 38 -5.76 -8.37 -0.24
N SER A 39 -6.08 -9.32 0.64
CA SER A 39 -5.90 -9.18 2.09
C SER A 39 -4.42 -9.04 2.48
N GLN A 40 -3.53 -9.80 1.84
CA GLN A 40 -2.08 -9.65 2.01
C GLN A 40 -1.59 -8.27 1.54
N LEU A 41 -2.06 -7.81 0.39
CA LEU A 41 -1.74 -6.48 -0.13
C LEU A 41 -2.19 -5.36 0.83
N LYS A 42 -3.39 -5.51 1.41
CA LYS A 42 -3.94 -4.60 2.44
C LYS A 42 -3.10 -4.59 3.71
N LYS A 43 -2.64 -5.75 4.21
CA LYS A 43 -1.76 -5.80 5.40
C LYS A 43 -0.45 -5.07 5.16
N ARG A 44 0.18 -5.26 4.00
CA ARG A 44 1.40 -4.54 3.59
C ARG A 44 1.15 -3.03 3.48
N PHE A 45 -0.04 -2.61 3.04
CA PHE A 45 -0.44 -1.20 3.05
C PHE A 45 -0.50 -0.61 4.46
N ILE A 46 -1.12 -1.31 5.40
CA ILE A 46 -1.27 -0.85 6.78
C ILE A 46 0.11 -0.72 7.44
N ALA A 47 1.00 -1.69 7.24
CA ALA A 47 2.38 -1.61 7.72
C ALA A 47 3.10 -0.37 7.18
N ALA A 48 2.92 -0.06 5.89
CA ALA A 48 3.47 1.15 5.27
C ALA A 48 2.92 2.43 5.88
N MET A 49 1.60 2.49 6.09
CA MET A 49 0.94 3.62 6.73
C MET A 49 1.46 3.87 8.15
N ILE A 50 1.69 2.80 8.93
CA ILE A 50 2.27 2.91 10.27
C ILE A 50 3.70 3.47 10.20
N LEU A 51 4.54 2.97 9.28
CA LEU A 51 5.90 3.48 9.10
C LEU A 51 5.91 4.98 8.70
N ILE A 52 5.02 5.38 7.78
CA ILE A 52 4.86 6.80 7.41
C ILE A 52 4.40 7.63 8.60
N ALA A 53 3.46 7.12 9.41
CA ALA A 53 2.99 7.82 10.60
C ALA A 53 4.11 8.03 11.64
N ILE A 54 4.99 7.04 11.83
CA ILE A 54 6.16 7.16 12.70
C ILE A 54 7.13 8.24 12.18
N LEU A 55 7.41 8.26 10.88
CA LEU A 55 8.26 9.29 10.25
C LEU A 55 7.66 10.70 10.42
N LEU A 56 6.35 10.84 10.24
CA LEU A 56 5.65 12.11 10.46
C LEU A 56 5.67 12.54 11.93
N ALA A 57 5.50 11.61 12.86
CA ALA A 57 5.58 11.91 14.29
C ALA A 57 6.96 12.44 14.69
N GLY A 58 8.03 11.82 14.20
CA GLY A 58 9.39 12.31 14.43
C GLY A 58 9.69 13.64 13.75
N LEU A 59 9.08 13.92 12.58
CA LEU A 59 9.15 15.24 11.94
C LEU A 59 8.46 16.31 12.78
N ILE A 60 7.25 16.04 13.29
CA ILE A 60 6.52 16.96 14.19
C ILE A 60 7.33 17.24 15.46
N TYR A 61 7.93 16.21 16.05
CA TYR A 61 8.80 16.36 17.21
C TYR A 61 10.02 17.24 16.90
N THR A 62 10.68 16.99 15.78
CA THR A 62 11.86 17.75 15.35
C THR A 62 11.52 19.22 15.06
N ILE A 63 10.35 19.50 14.48
CA ILE A 63 9.87 20.87 14.26
C ILE A 63 9.59 21.59 15.59
N ARG A 64 9.06 20.89 16.60
CA ARG A 64 8.68 21.49 17.89
C ARG A 64 9.85 21.70 18.84
N SER A 65 10.88 20.86 18.78
CA SER A 65 11.95 20.80 19.78
C SER A 65 13.36 20.93 19.21
N GLY A 66 13.54 20.87 17.89
CA GLY A 66 14.83 20.85 17.22
C GLY A 66 15.32 22.22 16.77
N THR A 67 16.64 22.36 16.73
CA THR A 67 17.33 23.46 16.01
C THR A 67 17.25 23.25 14.50
N GLN A 68 17.54 24.31 13.73
CA GLN A 68 17.57 24.28 12.25
C GLN A 68 18.43 23.11 11.71
N GLU A 69 19.54 22.80 12.38
CA GLU A 69 20.47 21.73 11.99
C GLU A 69 19.85 20.33 12.13
N ASN A 70 19.13 20.08 13.23
CA ASN A 70 18.41 18.82 13.45
C ASN A 70 17.29 18.65 12.42
N LEU A 71 16.66 19.74 12.01
CA LEU A 71 15.58 19.74 11.02
C LEU A 71 16.10 19.36 9.63
N VAL A 72 17.26 19.91 9.21
CA VAL A 72 17.90 19.57 7.93
C VAL A 72 18.36 18.10 7.91
N SER A 73 19.00 17.62 8.98
CA SER A 73 19.43 16.22 9.10
C SER A 73 18.24 15.25 9.06
N TYR A 74 17.15 15.61 9.73
CA TYR A 74 15.93 14.81 9.74
C TYR A 74 15.25 14.79 8.35
N LEU A 75 15.22 15.92 7.63
CA LEU A 75 14.69 15.99 6.26
C LEU A 75 15.45 15.06 5.29
N ILE A 76 16.78 15.00 5.40
CA ILE A 76 17.62 14.11 4.59
C ILE A 76 17.29 12.64 4.90
N THR A 77 17.19 12.31 6.20
CA THR A 77 16.80 10.97 6.66
C THR A 77 15.40 10.60 6.18
N LEU A 78 14.46 11.54 6.22
CA LEU A 78 13.08 11.35 5.80
C LEU A 78 12.98 11.14 4.29
N LEU A 79 13.74 11.88 3.48
CA LEU A 79 13.82 11.67 2.03
C LEU A 79 14.36 10.28 1.67
N ALA A 80 15.43 9.84 2.34
CA ALA A 80 15.98 8.50 2.15
C ALA A 80 14.97 7.42 2.56
N GLY A 81 14.37 7.56 3.74
CA GLY A 81 13.33 6.66 4.22
C GLY A 81 12.13 6.59 3.27
N PHE A 82 11.66 7.73 2.78
CA PHE A 82 10.54 7.79 1.84
C PHE A 82 10.87 7.13 0.50
N THR A 83 12.09 7.29 0.01
CA THR A 83 12.56 6.66 -1.22
C THR A 83 12.60 5.14 -1.09
N ILE A 84 13.14 4.62 0.02
CA ILE A 84 13.13 3.18 0.32
C ILE A 84 11.70 2.67 0.43
N LEU A 85 10.84 3.36 1.18
CA LEU A 85 9.43 2.97 1.32
C LEU A 85 8.71 3.01 -0.04
N TYR A 86 8.97 3.98 -0.90
CA TYR A 86 8.34 4.08 -2.21
C TYR A 86 8.75 2.96 -3.17
N ILE A 87 10.01 2.53 -3.11
CA ILE A 87 10.54 1.44 -3.94
C ILE A 87 10.05 0.08 -3.43
N PHE A 88 10.12 -0.16 -2.12
CA PHE A 88 9.80 -1.46 -1.54
C PHE A 88 8.31 -1.66 -1.30
N ILE A 89 7.56 -0.58 -1.06
CA ILE A 89 6.13 -0.64 -0.78
C ILE A 89 5.39 -0.05 -1.97
N PRO A 90 4.59 -0.87 -2.69
CA PRO A 90 3.81 -0.38 -3.79
C PRO A 90 2.55 0.32 -3.24
N LEU A 91 2.73 1.55 -2.73
CA LEU A 91 1.70 2.38 -2.08
C LEU A 91 0.48 2.62 -2.97
N LYS A 92 0.68 2.75 -4.29
CA LYS A 92 -0.40 2.98 -5.27
C LYS A 92 -1.37 1.78 -5.36
N PRO A 93 -0.94 0.55 -5.67
CA PRO A 93 -1.85 -0.61 -5.66
C PRO A 93 -2.37 -0.93 -4.27
N ALA A 94 -1.59 -0.68 -3.24
CA ALA A 94 -1.97 -0.94 -1.86
C ALA A 94 -3.11 0.00 -1.38
N TYR A 95 -3.09 1.28 -1.77
CA TYR A 95 -4.20 2.21 -1.58
C TYR A 95 -5.46 1.79 -2.37
N LYS A 96 -5.29 1.36 -3.62
CA LYS A 96 -6.41 0.83 -4.42
C LYS A 96 -7.03 -0.42 -3.79
N ALA A 97 -6.21 -1.34 -3.27
CA ALA A 97 -6.66 -2.53 -2.56
C ALA A 97 -7.42 -2.18 -1.27
N PHE A 98 -6.96 -1.17 -0.54
CA PHE A 98 -7.68 -0.67 0.64
C PHE A 98 -9.04 -0.07 0.26
N LYS A 99 -9.09 0.79 -0.77
CA LYS A 99 -10.34 1.37 -1.29
C LYS A 99 -11.32 0.28 -1.75
N PHE A 100 -10.84 -0.71 -2.50
CA PHE A 100 -11.60 -1.87 -2.95
C PHE A 100 -12.20 -2.66 -1.78
N SER A 101 -11.35 -3.03 -0.81
CA SER A 101 -11.77 -3.78 0.38
C SER A 101 -12.76 -3.01 1.25
N ARG A 102 -12.67 -1.66 1.31
CA ARG A 102 -13.61 -0.83 2.07
C ARG A 102 -14.97 -0.69 1.37
N LYS A 103 -15.00 -0.67 0.05
CA LYS A 103 -16.22 -0.52 -0.76
C LYS A 103 -16.96 -1.85 -0.97
N HIS A 104 -16.23 -2.96 -1.00
CA HIS A 104 -16.76 -4.32 -1.19
C HIS A 104 -16.61 -5.21 0.06
N SER A 105 -16.54 -4.61 1.25
CA SER A 105 -16.39 -5.32 2.53
C SER A 105 -17.50 -6.34 2.83
N HIS A 106 -18.60 -6.30 2.08
CA HIS A 106 -19.75 -7.22 2.19
C HIS A 106 -19.69 -8.40 1.20
N ILE A 107 -18.68 -8.42 0.31
CA ILE A 107 -18.54 -9.37 -0.82
C ILE A 107 -17.21 -10.15 -0.76
N LEU A 108 -16.21 -9.61 -0.06
CA LEU A 108 -14.95 -10.28 0.32
C LEU A 108 -15.10 -10.97 1.68
#